data_AF-A0A8J8DST1-F1
#
_entry.id   AF-A0A8J8DST1-F1
#
_cell.length_a   1.000
_cell.length_b   1.000
_cell.length_c   1.000
_cell.angle_alpha   90.00
_cell.angle_beta   90.00
_cell.angle_gamma   90.00
#
_symmetry.space_group_name_H-M   'P 1'
#
loop_
_entity.id
_entity.type
_entity.pdbx_description
1 polymer ?
#
loop_
_entity_poly.entity_id
_entity_poly.type
_entity_poly.pdbx_seq_one_letter_code
_entity_poly.pdbx_strand_id
1 'polypeptide(L)' 'MPKRIKVIVNEDRCYLCGGCAGVCPALAIEVHSSGWEFLQDKCISCRICISACPVGALSAEPLEVSE' A
#
# COMPACT_ATOMS: atom_id res chain seq x y z
N MET A 1 -2.95 14.74 14.36
CA MET A 1 -2.38 14.49 13.02
C MET A 1 -2.32 12.99 12.82
N PRO A 2 -2.93 12.39 11.77
CA PRO A 2 -2.87 10.95 11.59
C PRO A 2 -1.40 10.54 11.39
N LYS A 3 -0.93 9.59 12.21
CA LYS A 3 0.41 9.01 12.08
C LYS A 3 0.55 8.45 10.65
N ARG A 4 1.55 8.93 9.90
CA ARG A 4 1.83 8.42 8.55
C ARG A 4 2.23 6.94 8.65
N ILE A 5 1.82 6.16 7.65
CA ILE A 5 2.17 4.74 7.54
C ILE A 5 2.88 4.48 6.22
N LYS A 6 3.78 3.50 6.22
CA LYS A 6 4.34 2.90 5.01
C LYS A 6 3.64 1.57 4.75
N VAL A 7 3.24 1.34 3.50
CA VAL A 7 2.69 0.04 3.10
C VAL A 7 3.84 -0.86 2.66
N ILE A 8 3.90 -2.07 3.19
CA ILE A 8 4.87 -3.10 2.84
C ILE A 8 4.15 -4.20 2.08
N VAL A 9 4.78 -4.74 1.04
CA VAL A 9 4.26 -5.88 0.28
C VAL A 9 5.10 -7.12 0.53
N ASN A 10 4.44 -8.25 0.70
CA ASN A 10 5.07 -9.56 0.68
C ASN A 10 5.09 -10.04 -0.78
N GLU A 11 6.27 -10.09 -1.39
CA GLU A 11 6.46 -10.48 -2.79
C GLU A 11 6.17 -11.96 -3.06
N ASP A 12 6.34 -12.85 -2.08
CA ASP A 12 6.02 -14.27 -2.21
C ASP A 12 4.51 -14.53 -2.35
N ARG A 13 3.69 -13.63 -1.82
CA ARG A 13 2.22 -13.70 -1.88
C ARG A 13 1.61 -12.81 -2.95
N CYS A 14 2.27 -11.70 -3.27
CA CYS A 14 1.75 -10.74 -4.23
C CYS A 14 1.90 -11.26 -5.66
N TYR A 15 0.80 -11.32 -6.40
CA TYR A 15 0.77 -11.69 -7.82
C TYR A 15 0.41 -10.51 -8.73
N LEU A 16 0.65 -9.28 -8.26
CA LEU A 16 0.48 -8.01 -9.00
C LEU A 16 -0.92 -7.83 -9.64
N CYS A 17 -1.98 -8.23 -8.93
CA CYS A 17 -3.34 -8.17 -9.45
C CYS A 17 -3.93 -6.76 -9.62
N GLY A 18 -3.27 -5.73 -9.06
CA GLY A 18 -3.73 -4.34 -9.13
C GLY A 18 -4.94 -4.00 -8.25
N GLY A 19 -5.51 -4.96 -7.50
CA GLY A 19 -6.69 -4.71 -6.66
C GLY A 19 -6.48 -3.60 -5.63
N CYS A 20 -5.29 -3.52 -5.03
CA CYS A 20 -4.92 -2.47 -4.08
C CYS A 20 -4.85 -1.08 -4.72
N ALA A 21 -4.39 -0.97 -5.97
CA ALA A 21 -4.38 0.28 -6.72
C ALA A 21 -5.81 0.74 -7.06
N GLY A 22 -6.67 -0.18 -7.50
CA GLY A 22 -8.05 0.13 -7.86
C GLY A 22 -8.92 0.61 -6.69
N VAL A 23 -8.67 0.13 -5.47
CA VAL A 23 -9.41 0.58 -4.27
C VAL A 23 -8.80 1.80 -3.59
N CYS A 24 -7.64 2.29 -4.03
CA CYS A 24 -6.94 3.38 -3.35
C CYS A 24 -7.58 4.74 -3.69
N PRO A 25 -8.32 5.40 -2.77
CA PRO A 25 -8.99 6.66 -3.09
C PRO A 25 -8.00 7.82 -3.33
N ALA A 26 -6.78 7.69 -2.81
CA ALA A 26 -5.74 8.69 -2.95
C ALA A 26 -4.78 8.41 -4.12
N LEU A 27 -5.00 7.32 -4.88
CA LEU A 27 -4.12 6.90 -5.97
C LEU A 27 -2.65 6.84 -5.52
N ALA A 28 -2.43 6.29 -4.33
CA ALA A 28 -1.10 6.19 -3.70
C ALA A 28 -0.38 4.88 -4.05
N ILE A 29 -1.02 3.98 -4.81
CA ILE A 29 -0.47 2.69 -5.20
C ILE A 29 -0.59 2.57 -6.71
N GLU A 30 0.50 2.26 -7.38
CA GLU A 30 0.56 1.96 -8.81
C GLU A 30 1.08 0.52 -8.97
N VAL A 31 0.44 -0.26 -9.86
CA VAL A 31 0.83 -1.65 -10.12
C VAL A 31 1.02 -1.81 -11.62
N HIS A 32 2.16 -2.37 -12.00
CA HIS A 32 2.58 -2.62 -13.36
C HIS A 32 2.94 -4.09 -13.54
N SER A 33 3.15 -4.52 -14.79
CA SER A 33 3.56 -5.89 -15.10
C SER A 33 4.92 -6.27 -14.48
N SER A 34 5.78 -5.28 -14.23
CA SER A 34 7.13 -5.46 -13.69
C SER A 34 7.25 -5.22 -12.19
N GLY A 35 6.17 -4.83 -11.49
CA GLY A 35 6.23 -4.53 -10.07
C GLY A 35 5.16 -3.57 -9.59
N TRP A 36 5.41 -2.92 -8.47
CA TRP A 36 4.49 -1.97 -7.85
C TRP A 36 5.25 -0.75 -7.31
N GLU A 37 4.56 0.37 -7.18
CA GLU A 37 5.09 1.61 -6.63
C GLU A 37 4.12 2.18 -5.58
N PHE A 38 4.69 2.73 -4.50
CA PHE A 38 3.92 3.31 -3.41
C PHE A 38 4.29 4.78 -3.20
N LEU A 39 3.35 5.67 -3.50
CA LEU A 39 3.49 7.12 -3.40
C LEU A 39 3.14 7.58 -1.99
N GLN A 40 4.14 7.59 -1.12
CA GLN A 40 3.99 7.90 0.31
C GLN A 40 3.30 9.24 0.59
N ASP A 41 3.56 10.26 -0.24
CA ASP A 41 3.00 11.60 -0.07
C ASP A 41 1.50 11.69 -0.39
N LYS A 42 0.99 10.76 -1.20
CA LYS A 42 -0.45 10.67 -1.49
C LYS A 42 -1.20 9.85 -0.44
N CYS A 43 -0.53 8.98 0.31
CA CYS A 43 -1.20 8.06 1.21
C CYS A 43 -1.87 8.78 2.40
N ILE A 44 -3.20 8.65 2.48
CA ILE A 44 -4.02 9.19 3.58
C ILE A 44 -4.15 8.22 4.77
N SER A 45 -3.35 7.16 4.81
CA SER A 45 -3.33 6.17 5.91
C SER A 45 -4.67 5.46 6.20
N CYS A 46 -5.51 5.28 5.17
CA CYS A 46 -6.85 4.67 5.31
C CYS A 46 -6.84 3.14 5.44
N ARG A 47 -5.75 2.45 5.06
CA ARG A 47 -5.56 0.99 5.14
C ARG A 47 -6.54 0.13 4.32
N ILE A 48 -7.33 0.73 3.41
CA ILE A 48 -8.27 -0.01 2.56
C ILE A 48 -7.55 -1.02 1.67
N CYS A 49 -6.37 -0.66 1.14
CA CYS A 49 -5.56 -1.56 0.30
C CYS A 49 -5.18 -2.87 1.02
N ILE A 50 -4.93 -2.82 2.32
CA ILE A 50 -4.60 -4.00 3.14
C ILE A 50 -5.80 -4.94 3.22
N SER A 51 -6.97 -4.37 3.51
CA SER A 51 -8.22 -5.15 3.64
C SER A 51 -8.70 -5.71 2.29
N ALA A 52 -8.41 -5.01 1.20
CA ALA A 52 -8.80 -5.42 -0.15
C ALA A 52 -7.89 -6.50 -0.74
N CYS A 53 -6.73 -6.78 -0.17
CA CYS A 53 -5.80 -7.76 -0.70
C CYS A 53 -6.33 -9.19 -0.44
N PRO A 54 -6.75 -9.94 -1.48
CA PRO A 54 -7.38 -11.25 -1.28
C PRO A 54 -6.42 -12.31 -0.72
N VAL A 55 -5.12 -12.11 -0.93
CA VAL A 55 -4.04 -13.00 -0.47
C VAL A 55 -3.35 -12.49 0.81
N GLY A 56 -3.79 -11.36 1.36
CA GLY A 56 -3.20 -10.77 2.56
C GLY A 56 -1.69 -10.50 2.39
N ALA A 57 -1.28 -9.98 1.24
CA ALA A 57 0.12 -9.67 0.94
C ALA A 57 0.57 -8.27 1.40
N LEU A 58 -0.35 -7.41 1.86
CA LEU A 58 -0.05 -6.03 2.24
C LEU A 58 -0.11 -5.85 3.77
N SER A 59 0.85 -5.11 4.33
CA SER A 59 0.87 -4.68 5.73
C SER A 59 1.18 -3.18 5.84
N ALA A 60 0.95 -2.60 7.01
CA ALA A 60 1.28 -1.20 7.30
C ALA A 60 2.21 -1.11 8.50
N GLU A 61 3.30 -0.37 8.34
CA GLU A 61 4.23 -0.04 9.41
C GLU A 61 4.14 1.46 9.73
N PRO A 62 4.27 1.87 11.00
CA PRO A 62 4.41 3.27 11.35
C PRO A 62 5.66 3.83 10.66
N LEU A 63 5.52 4.98 10.00
CA LEU A 63 6.71 5.74 9.63
C LEU A 63 7.23 6.42 10.89
N GLU A 64 8.31 5.87 11.46
CA GLU A 64 9.11 6.60 12.42
C GLU A 64 9.74 7.79 11.71
N VAL A 65 9.14 8.95 11.88
CA VAL A 65 9.79 10.21 11.57
C VAL A 65 10.74 10.44 12.75
N SER A 66 12.00 10.04 12.60
CA SER A 66 13.06 10.51 13.49
C SER A 66 13.11 12.03 13.36
N GLU A 67 12.58 12.72 14.38
CA GLU A 67 12.65 14.18 14.54
C GLU A 67 14.10 14.69 14.52
#